data_AF-A0A7X8N430-F1
#
_entry.id   AF-A0A7X8N430-F1
#
_cell.length_a   1.000
_cell.length_b   1.000
_cell.length_c   1.000
_cell.angle_alpha   90.00
_cell.angle_beta   90.00
_cell.angle_gamma   90.00
#
_symmetry.space_group_name_H-M   'P 1'
#
loop_
_entity.id
_entity.type
_entity.pdbx_description
1 polymer ?
#
loop_
_entity_poly.entity_id
_entity_poly.type
_entity_poly.pdbx_seq_one_letter_code
_entity_poly.pdbx_strand_id
1 'polypeptide(L)' 'MLDKIKTVPEKKSFFIGLTLVLITPLLFLLSDSFPEIPNWIVISIGAFISFFSIAFILNAADKRHSRLGKR' A
#
# COMPACT_ATOMS: atom_id res chain seq x y z
N MET A 1 -5.35 11.37 9.34
CA MET A 1 -4.63 10.83 8.15
C MET A 1 -5.54 10.12 7.17
N LEU A 2 -6.52 9.32 7.64
CA LEU A 2 -7.51 8.67 6.77
C LEU A 2 -8.29 9.65 5.89
N ASP A 3 -8.63 10.85 6.37
CA ASP A 3 -9.28 11.87 5.52
C ASP A 3 -8.40 12.34 4.36
N LYS A 4 -7.07 12.40 4.53
CA LYS A 4 -6.14 12.69 3.44
C LYS A 4 -6.03 11.54 2.44
N ILE A 5 -6.20 10.30 2.87
CA ILE A 5 -6.25 9.15 1.95
C ILE A 5 -7.57 9.21 1.16
N LYS A 6 -8.67 9.57 1.82
CA LYS A 6 -9.99 9.76 1.19
C LYS A 6 -10.05 10.91 0.18
N THR A 7 -9.15 11.88 0.19
CA THR A 7 -9.11 12.90 -0.87
C THR A 7 -8.42 12.41 -2.15
N VAL A 8 -7.64 11.32 -2.09
CA VAL A 8 -6.90 10.81 -3.26
C VAL A 8 -7.86 10.18 -4.29
N PRO A 9 -7.82 10.56 -5.58
CA PRO A 9 -8.70 10.02 -6.61
C PRO A 9 -8.65 8.49 -6.71
N GLU A 10 -9.77 7.83 -7.04
CA GLU A 10 -9.91 6.36 -7.12
C GLU A 10 -8.74 5.69 -7.88
N LYS A 11 -8.47 6.14 -9.11
CA LYS A 11 -7.40 5.59 -9.95
C LYS A 11 -6.00 5.76 -9.34
N LYS A 12 -5.74 6.92 -8.72
CA LYS A 12 -4.44 7.21 -8.07
C LYS A 12 -4.27 6.39 -6.79
N SER A 13 -5.33 6.27 -5.99
CA SER A 13 -5.34 5.47 -4.77
C SER A 13 -5.07 4.00 -5.08
N PHE A 14 -5.73 3.46 -6.12
CA PHE A 14 -5.48 2.10 -6.57
C PHE A 14 -4.05 1.91 -7.08
N PHE A 15 -3.55 2.82 -7.91
CA PHE A 15 -2.19 2.74 -8.45
C PHE A 15 -1.13 2.78 -7.34
N ILE A 16 -1.27 3.71 -6.38
CA ILE A 16 -0.36 3.82 -5.23
C ILE A 16 -0.39 2.54 -4.41
N GLY A 17 -1.58 2.03 -4.06
CA GLY A 17 -1.70 0.78 -3.31
C GLY A 17 -1.06 -0.40 -4.06
N LEU A 18 -1.36 -0.55 -5.35
CA LEU A 18 -0.82 -1.62 -6.19
C LEU A 18 0.71 -1.56 -6.31
N THR A 19 1.26 -0.36 -6.54
CA THR A 19 2.71 -0.14 -6.59
C THR A 19 3.35 -0.50 -5.25
N LEU A 20 2.75 -0.12 -4.12
CA LEU A 20 3.25 -0.51 -2.81
C LEU A 20 3.23 -2.04 -2.61
N VAL A 21 2.17 -2.74 -3.03
CA VAL A 21 2.14 -4.23 -2.99
C VAL A 21 3.29 -4.83 -3.78
N LEU A 22 3.54 -4.32 -4.99
CA LEU A 22 4.58 -4.85 -5.89
C LEU A 22 6.00 -4.56 -5.39
N ILE A 23 6.19 -3.45 -4.67
CA ILE A 23 7.49 -3.10 -4.08
C ILE A 23 7.80 -3.95 -2.85
N THR A 24 6.81 -4.42 -2.08
CA THR A 24 7.03 -5.24 -0.89
C THR A 24 7.92 -6.47 -1.14
N PRO A 25 7.66 -7.37 -2.11
CA PRO A 25 8.53 -8.51 -2.38
C PRO A 25 9.90 -8.10 -2.92
N LEU A 26 9.99 -6.98 -3.64
CA LEU A 26 11.27 -6.44 -4.10
C LEU A 26 12.16 -6.00 -2.92
N LEU A 27 11.54 -5.47 -1.86
CA LEU A 27 12.23 -5.04 -0.65
C LEU A 27 12.81 -6.24 0.12
N PHE A 28 12.08 -7.36 0.16
CA PHE A 28 12.59 -8.62 0.71
C PHE A 28 13.75 -9.19 -0.12
N LEU A 29 13.65 -9.17 -1.46
CA LEU A 29 14.76 -9.57 -2.33
C LEU A 29 16.01 -8.71 -2.13
N LEU A 30 15.84 -7.40 -1.95
CA LEU A 30 16.95 -6.51 -1.64
C LEU A 30 17.57 -6.84 -0.28
N SER A 31 16.76 -7.15 0.74
CA SER A 31 17.29 -7.48 2.07
C SER A 31 18.17 -8.72 2.08
N ASP A 32 17.88 -9.71 1.24
CA ASP A 32 18.75 -10.90 1.09
C ASP A 32 20.15 -10.54 0.56
N SER A 33 20.27 -9.42 -0.15
CA SER A 33 21.56 -8.90 -0.64
C SER A 33 22.33 -8.08 0.41
N PHE A 34 21.70 -7.71 1.52
CA PHE A 34 22.28 -6.89 2.60
C PHE A 34 22.15 -7.57 3.97
N PRO A 35 22.97 -8.58 4.27
CA PRO A 35 22.89 -9.36 5.51
C PRO A 35 23.23 -8.56 6.78
N GLU A 36 23.78 -7.35 6.64
CA GLU A 36 24.07 -6.42 7.73
C GLU A 36 22.79 -5.82 8.33
N ILE A 37 21.69 -5.79 7.57
CA ILE A 37 20.42 -5.24 8.03
C ILE A 37 19.67 -6.31 8.82
N PRO A 38 19.32 -6.06 10.09
CA PRO A 38 18.55 -7.00 10.88
C PRO A 38 17.17 -7.30 10.26
N ASN A 39 16.84 -8.58 10.13
CA ASN A 39 15.56 -9.03 9.56
C ASN A 39 14.32 -8.38 10.22
N TRP A 40 14.37 -8.09 11.51
CA TRP A 40 13.25 -7.46 12.22
C TRP A 40 12.95 -6.04 11.71
N ILE A 41 13.96 -5.30 11.23
CA ILE A 41 13.78 -3.96 10.64
C ILE A 41 13.08 -4.08 9.29
N VAL A 42 13.52 -5.01 8.45
CA VAL A 42 12.93 -5.28 7.13
C VAL A 42 11.46 -5.70 7.27
N ILE A 43 11.17 -6.60 8.20
CA ILE A 43 9.81 -7.05 8.50
C ILE A 43 8.94 -5.87 8.98
N SER A 44 9.48 -5.01 9.84
CA SER A 44 8.74 -3.83 10.34
C SER A 44 8.40 -2.84 9.22
N ILE A 45 9.34 -2.58 8.31
CA ILE A 45 9.13 -1.73 7.14
C ILE A 45 8.12 -2.36 6.18
N GLY A 46 8.24 -3.66 5.92
CA GLY A 46 7.31 -4.40 5.07
C GLY A 46 5.88 -4.41 5.62
N ALA A 47 5.72 -4.56 6.94
CA ALA A 47 4.43 -4.48 7.60
C ALA A 47 3.81 -3.07 7.47
N PHE A 48 4.62 -2.03 7.64
CA PHE A 48 4.18 -0.65 7.46
C PHE A 48 3.73 -0.36 6.03
N ILE A 49 4.53 -0.73 5.03
CA ILE A 49 4.18 -0.59 3.59
C ILE A 49 2.89 -1.34 3.28
N SER A 50 2.74 -2.57 3.80
CA SER A 50 1.54 -3.38 3.59
C SER A 50 0.30 -2.74 4.20
N PHE A 51 0.41 -2.14 5.38
CA PHE A 51 -0.69 -1.39 6.01
C PHE A 51 -1.17 -0.23 5.12
N PHE A 52 -0.25 0.59 4.62
CA PHE A 52 -0.60 1.71 3.74
C PHE A 52 -1.15 1.24 2.41
N SER A 53 -0.58 0.18 1.85
CA SER A 53 -1.06 -0.41 0.61
C SER A 53 -2.52 -0.84 0.71
N ILE A 54 -2.87 -1.58 1.77
CA ILE A 54 -4.24 -2.01 2.04
C ILE A 54 -5.16 -0.80 2.22
N ALA A 55 -4.74 0.22 2.99
CA ALA A 55 -5.54 1.42 3.19
C ALA A 55 -5.85 2.16 1.86
N PHE A 56 -4.87 2.25 0.95
CA PHE A 56 -5.06 2.86 -0.37
C PHE A 56 -5.97 2.04 -1.29
N ILE A 57 -5.86 0.70 -1.25
CA ILE A 57 -6.72 -0.21 -2.02
C ILE A 57 -8.17 -0.15 -1.51
N LEU A 58 -8.36 -0.20 -0.18
CA LEU A 58 -9.69 -0.08 0.44
C LEU A 58 -10.34 1.26 0.11
N ASN A 59 -9.59 2.36 0.15
CA ASN A 59 -10.11 3.67 -0.25
C ASN A 59 -10.51 3.72 -1.73
N ALA A 60 -9.75 3.07 -2.62
CA ALA A 60 -10.13 2.95 -4.03
C ALA A 60 -11.41 2.11 -4.20
N ALA A 61 -11.53 1.00 -3.46
CA ALA A 61 -12.70 0.13 -3.47
C ALA A 61 -13.95 0.86 -2.95
N ASP A 62 -13.83 1.59 -1.85
CA ASP A 62 -14.91 2.38 -1.24
C ASP A 62 -15.42 3.46 -2.21
N LYS A 63 -14.50 4.19 -2.87
CA LYS A 63 -14.86 5.16 -3.92
C LYS A 63 -15.56 4.53 -5.12
N ARG A 64 -15.09 3.36 -5.57
CA ARG A 64 -15.72 2.61 -6.65
C ARG A 64 -17.14 2.19 -6.27
N HIS A 65 -17.32 1.69 -5.04
CA HIS A 65 -18.62 1.26 -4.54
C HIS A 65 -19.59 2.43 -4.38
N SER A 66 -19.14 3.56 -3.82
CA SER A 66 -19.95 4.79 -3.71
C SER A 66 -20.35 5.36 -5.07
N ARG A 67 -19.49 5.26 -6.09
CA ARG A 67 -19.81 5.67 -7.47
C ARG A 67 -20.86 4.77 -8.11
N LEU A 68 -20.82 3.47 -7.85
CA LEU A 68 -21.78 2.49 -8.40
C LEU A 68 -23.14 2.56 -7.69
N GLY A 69 -23.18 2.81 -6.38
CA GLY A 69 -24.43 2.98 -5.63
C GLY A 69 -25.15 4.31 -5.84
N LYS A 70 -24.54 5.24 -6.59
CA LYS A 70 -25.16 6.53 -7.00
C LYS A 70 -25.70 6.50 -8.44
N ARG A 71 -25.64 5.36 -9.12
CA ARG A 71 -26.26 5.14 -10.44
C ARG A 71 -27.57 4.38 -10.30
#